data_AF-A0A194PX35-F1
#
_entry.id   AF-A0A194PX35-F1
#
_cell.length_a   1.000
_cell.length_b   1.000
_cell.length_c   1.000
_cell.angle_alpha   90.00
_cell.angle_beta   90.00
_cell.angle_gamma   90.00
#
_symmetry.space_group_name_H-M   'P 1'
#
loop_
_entity.id
_entity.type
_entity.pdbx_description
1 polymer ?
#
loop_
_entity_poly.entity_id
_entity_poly.type
_entity_poly.pdbx_seq_one_letter_code
_entity_poly.pdbx_strand_id
1 'polypeptide(L)'
;MLYEIGTTEYRELDFQTQRELSDGSLHKGQGQLKNQGTENEGIAMQGRYAWVEPDGVNYIITYVTDEGGFQPTIQKGPRGEIASAVVASLLGTL
;
A
#
# COMPACT_ATOMS: atom_id res chain seq x y z
N MET A 1 -21.97 -43.64 -9.90
CA MET A 1 -22.02 -42.24 -9.41
C MET A 1 -20.64 -41.66 -9.58
N LEU A 2 -20.52 -40.59 -10.36
CA LEU A 2 -19.28 -39.81 -10.48
C LEU A 2 -19.38 -38.67 -9.47
N TYR A 3 -18.34 -38.49 -8.65
CA TYR A 3 -18.25 -37.37 -7.73
C TYR A 3 -17.53 -36.24 -8.48
N GLU A 4 -18.20 -35.11 -8.68
CA GLU A 4 -17.51 -33.90 -9.10
C GLU A 4 -16.70 -33.39 -7.91
N ILE A 5 -15.38 -33.46 -8.01
CA ILE A 5 -14.48 -32.87 -7.04
C ILE A 5 -14.42 -31.38 -7.38
N GLY A 6 -15.26 -30.59 -6.72
CA GLY A 6 -15.20 -29.13 -6.83
C GLY A 6 -13.80 -28.64 -6.44
N THR A 7 -13.19 -27.83 -7.29
CA THR A 7 -11.90 -27.21 -7.02
C THR A 7 -12.12 -26.06 -6.04
N THR A 8 -11.76 -26.24 -4.78
CA THR A 8 -11.73 -25.11 -3.82
C THR A 8 -10.44 -24.32 -4.08
N GLU A 9 -10.50 -23.29 -4.92
CA GLU A 9 -9.39 -22.31 -5.01
C GLU A 9 -9.42 -21.39 -3.79
N TYR A 10 -8.54 -21.63 -2.82
CA TYR A 10 -8.24 -20.66 -1.78
C TYR A 10 -7.46 -19.49 -2.42
N ARG A 11 -8.16 -18.38 -2.71
CA ARG A 11 -7.56 -17.12 -3.21
C ARG A 11 -7.74 -16.03 -2.17
N GLU A 12 -6.90 -16.06 -1.14
CA GLU A 12 -6.78 -14.94 -0.20
C GLU A 12 -5.81 -13.92 -0.80
N LEU A 13 -6.36 -12.85 -1.38
CA LEU A 13 -5.60 -11.79 -2.05
C LEU A 13 -5.71 -10.44 -1.32
N ASP A 14 -6.34 -10.44 -0.15
CA ASP A 14 -6.35 -9.30 0.76
C ASP A 14 -5.07 -9.33 1.58
N PHE A 15 -4.29 -8.24 1.53
CA PHE A 15 -3.02 -8.17 2.24
C PHE A 15 -2.77 -6.79 2.82
N GLN A 16 -1.89 -6.74 3.82
CA GLN A 16 -1.38 -5.52 4.42
C GLN A 16 0.16 -5.58 4.42
N THR A 17 0.80 -4.45 4.14
CA THR A 17 2.25 -4.30 4.20
C THR A 17 2.63 -3.09 5.04
N GLN A 18 3.64 -3.23 5.88
CA GLN A 18 4.25 -2.14 6.67
C GLN A 18 5.76 -2.40 6.68
N ARG A 19 6.57 -1.43 6.24
CA ARG A 19 8.03 -1.55 6.11
C ARG A 19 8.72 -0.23 6.43
N GLU A 20 9.84 -0.34 7.11
CA GLU A 20 10.87 0.69 7.23
C GLU A 20 12.11 0.17 6.50
N LEU A 21 12.69 0.98 5.63
CA LEU A 21 13.90 0.62 4.88
C LEU A 21 15.13 1.25 5.55
N SER A 22 16.31 0.73 5.23
CA SER A 22 17.58 1.17 5.84
C SER A 22 17.94 2.63 5.58
N ASP A 23 17.32 3.26 4.57
CA ASP A 23 17.46 4.68 4.25
C ASP A 23 16.47 5.56 5.04
N GLY A 24 15.70 4.98 5.96
CA GLY A 24 14.67 5.67 6.76
C GLY A 24 13.36 5.89 6.00
N SER A 25 13.22 5.41 4.76
CA SER A 25 11.96 5.49 4.04
C SER A 25 10.93 4.49 4.57
N LEU A 26 9.67 4.90 4.51
CA LEU A 26 8.55 4.22 5.16
C LEU A 26 7.49 3.87 4.14
N HIS A 27 7.00 2.63 4.18
CA HIS A 27 5.93 2.15 3.29
C HIS A 27 4.83 1.46 4.09
N LYS A 28 3.59 1.87 3.87
CA LYS A 28 2.40 1.16 4.31
C LYS A 28 1.45 1.00 3.13
N GLY A 29 0.82 -0.16 3.02
CA GLY A 29 -0.11 -0.41 1.93
C GLY A 29 -1.04 -1.57 2.25
N GLN A 30 -2.13 -1.62 1.50
CA GLN A 30 -3.06 -2.72 1.49
C GLN A 30 -3.53 -3.00 0.08
N GLY A 31 -3.79 -4.27 -0.20
CA GLY A 31 -4.44 -4.72 -1.42
C GLY A 31 -5.72 -5.46 -1.07
N GLN A 32 -6.70 -5.36 -1.96
CA GLN A 32 -7.93 -6.13 -1.92
C GLN A 32 -8.27 -6.65 -3.29
N LEU A 33 -8.72 -7.90 -3.37
CA LEU A 33 -9.30 -8.44 -4.59
C LEU A 33 -10.65 -7.76 -4.85
N LYS A 34 -10.86 -7.28 -6.08
CA LYS A 34 -12.11 -6.70 -6.57
C LYS A 34 -12.63 -7.51 -7.74
N ASN A 35 -13.96 -7.53 -7.86
CA ASN A 35 -14.71 -8.14 -8.96
C ASN A 35 -14.31 -9.61 -9.24
N GLN A 36 -14.10 -10.40 -8.19
CA GLN A 36 -13.69 -11.80 -8.30
C GLN A 36 -14.64 -12.61 -9.19
N GLY A 37 -14.07 -13.40 -10.10
CA GLY A 37 -14.81 -14.25 -11.03
C GLY A 37 -15.45 -13.51 -12.20
N THR A 38 -15.06 -12.25 -12.45
CA THR A 38 -15.55 -11.45 -13.59
C THR A 38 -14.41 -11.05 -14.53
N GLU A 39 -14.74 -10.50 -15.70
CA GLU A 39 -13.75 -9.97 -16.66
C GLU A 39 -12.91 -8.80 -16.09
N ASN A 40 -13.42 -8.10 -15.08
CA ASN A 40 -12.76 -6.97 -14.42
C ASN A 40 -12.11 -7.36 -13.08
N GLU A 41 -11.80 -8.65 -12.88
CA GLU A 41 -11.09 -9.12 -11.69
C GLU A 41 -9.71 -8.47 -11.59
N GLY A 42 -9.40 -7.85 -10.44
CA GLY A 42 -8.12 -7.18 -10.22
C GLY A 42 -7.86 -6.83 -8.76
N ILE A 43 -6.64 -6.39 -8.46
CA ILE A 43 -6.28 -5.91 -7.12
C ILE A 43 -6.41 -4.40 -7.08
N ALA A 44 -7.28 -3.91 -6.21
CA ALA A 44 -7.28 -2.51 -5.82
C ALA A 44 -6.30 -2.32 -4.66
N MET A 45 -5.47 -1.28 -4.72
CA MET A 45 -4.50 -0.96 -3.69
C MET A 45 -4.71 0.44 -3.15
N GLN A 46 -4.40 0.63 -1.87
CA GLN A 46 -4.20 1.96 -1.31
C GLN A 46 -3.02 1.94 -0.35
N GLY A 47 -2.33 3.06 -0.20
CA GLY A 47 -1.16 3.12 0.66
C GLY A 47 -0.56 4.48 0.79
N ARG A 48 0.56 4.50 1.52
CA ARG A 48 1.35 5.69 1.79
C ARG A 48 2.84 5.35 1.78
N TYR A 49 3.63 6.19 1.13
CA TYR A 49 5.08 6.11 1.09
C TYR A 49 5.67 7.44 1.57
N ALA A 50 6.72 7.40 2.38
CA ALA A 50 7.39 8.60 2.87
C ALA A 50 8.91 8.44 2.81
N TRP A 51 9.62 9.50 2.39
CA TRP A 51 11.09 9.52 2.29
C TRP A 51 11.61 10.95 2.45
N VAL A 52 12.93 11.08 2.55
CA VAL A 52 13.65 12.36 2.56
C VAL A 52 14.53 12.41 1.31
N GLU A 53 14.42 13.47 0.51
CA GLU A 53 15.28 13.71 -0.65
C GLU A 53 16.70 14.13 -0.23
N PRO A 54 17.71 14.11 -1.12
CA PRO A 54 19.07 14.57 -0.81
C PRO A 54 19.14 16.03 -0.35
N ASP A 55 18.17 16.86 -0.75
CA ASP A 55 18.03 18.22 -0.24
C ASP A 55 17.42 18.26 1.17
N GLY A 56 17.18 17.13 1.83
CA GLY A 56 16.62 17.05 3.16
C GLY A 56 15.12 17.30 3.24
N VAL A 57 14.43 17.60 2.13
CA VAL A 57 12.97 17.78 2.13
C VAL A 57 12.29 16.42 2.26
N ASN A 58 11.33 16.30 3.17
CA ASN A 58 10.50 15.11 3.24
C ASN A 58 9.33 15.17 2.25
N TYR A 59 9.02 14.00 1.69
CA TYR A 59 7.88 13.77 0.82
C TYR A 59 7.01 12.66 1.37
N ILE A 60 5.71 12.84 1.22
CA ILE A 60 4.72 11.82 1.53
C ILE A 60 3.78 11.68 0.35
N ILE A 61 3.68 10.46 -0.16
CA ILE A 61 2.76 10.08 -1.23
C ILE A 61 1.65 9.24 -0.61
N THR A 62 0.40 9.67 -0.74
CA THR A 62 -0.78 8.83 -0.50
C THR A 62 -1.34 8.42 -1.84
N TYR A 63 -1.68 7.15 -2.04
CA TYR A 63 -2.16 6.67 -3.32
C TYR A 63 -3.33 5.70 -3.22
N VAL A 64 -4.10 5.66 -4.30
CA VAL A 64 -5.07 4.61 -4.63
C VAL A 64 -4.73 4.08 -6.03
N THR A 65 -4.90 2.79 -6.24
CA THR A 65 -4.79 2.12 -7.54
C THR A 65 -6.01 1.24 -7.73
N ASP A 66 -6.69 1.41 -8.85
CA ASP A 66 -7.87 0.63 -9.27
C ASP A 66 -7.89 0.55 -10.81
N GLU A 67 -9.06 0.26 -11.39
CA GLU A 67 -9.29 0.23 -12.84
C GLU A 67 -8.94 1.56 -13.54
N GLY A 68 -9.01 2.68 -12.81
CA GLY A 68 -8.60 4.02 -13.28
C GLY A 68 -7.10 4.27 -13.22
N GLY A 69 -6.31 3.30 -12.75
CA GLY A 69 -4.86 3.41 -12.62
C GLY A 69 -4.40 4.07 -11.32
N PHE A 70 -3.15 4.53 -11.30
CA PHE A 70 -2.50 5.09 -10.11
C PHE A 70 -2.87 6.56 -9.89
N GLN A 71 -3.38 6.87 -8.70
CA GLN A 71 -3.91 8.18 -8.34
C GLN A 71 -3.20 8.72 -7.08
N PRO A 72 -2.05 9.42 -7.22
CA PRO A 72 -1.26 9.90 -6.09
C PRO A 72 -1.68 11.31 -5.62
N THR A 73 -1.55 11.53 -4.32
CA THR A 73 -1.50 12.85 -3.70
C THR A 73 -0.13 13.05 -3.07
N ILE A 74 0.53 14.16 -3.42
CA ILE A 74 1.87 14.49 -2.95
C ILE A 74 1.79 15.57 -1.87
N GLN A 75 2.42 15.30 -0.73
CA GLN A 75 2.66 16.28 0.32
C GLN A 75 4.17 16.50 0.45
N LYS A 76 4.60 17.74 0.24
CA LYS A 76 5.96 18.21 0.50
C LYS A 76 5.99 18.82 1.90
N GLY A 77 6.83 18.31 2.79
CA GLY A 77 6.97 18.84 4.14
C GLY A 77 8.26 19.63 4.36
N PRO A 78 8.63 19.90 5.62
CA PRO A 78 9.83 20.65 5.96
C PRO A 78 11.11 19.85 5.66
N ARG A 79 12.25 20.54 5.77
CA ARG A 79 13.55 19.86 5.79
C ARG A 79 13.76 19.10 7.10
N GLY A 80 14.42 17.97 7.03
CA GLY A 80 14.78 17.13 8.18
C GLY A 80 14.11 15.76 8.14
N GLU A 81 14.18 15.07 9.27
CA GLU A 81 13.60 13.74 9.43
C GLU A 81 12.08 13.75 9.20
N ILE A 82 11.55 12.57 8.86
CA ILE A 82 10.11 12.35 8.76
C ILE A 82 9.52 12.54 10.16
N ALA A 83 8.50 13.39 10.29
CA ALA A 83 7.89 13.69 11.60
C ALA A 83 7.43 12.41 12.32
N SER A 84 7.69 12.31 13.62
CA SER A 84 7.35 11.12 14.43
C SER A 84 5.85 10.72 14.32
N ALA A 85 4.94 11.69 14.16
CA ALA A 85 3.53 11.39 13.92
C ALA A 85 3.27 10.64 12.60
N VAL A 86 4.06 10.91 11.57
CA VAL A 86 4.02 10.21 10.28
C VAL A 86 4.58 8.80 10.44
N VAL A 87 5.70 8.64 11.15
CA VAL A 87 6.27 7.33 11.51
C VAL A 87 5.23 6.48 12.25
N ALA A 88 4.61 7.03 13.29
CA ALA A 88 3.57 6.36 14.07
C ALA A 88 2.35 5.96 13.21
N SER A 89 1.95 6.80 12.25
CA SER A 89 0.85 6.47 11.33
C SER A 89 1.18 5.31 10.37
N LEU A 90 2.45 5.16 10.02
CA LEU A 90 2.94 4.19 9.02
C LEU A 90 3.37 2.87 9.64
N LEU A 91 3.93 2.88 10.85
CA LEU A 91 4.49 1.69 11.49
C LEU A 91 3.77 1.28 12.79
N GLY A 92 2.90 2.15 13.33
CA GLY A 92 2.29 1.97 14.66
C GLY A 92 3.06 2.71 15.76
N THR A 93 2.46 2.80 16.95
CA THR A 93 3.14 3.28 18.16
C THR A 93 4.07 2.19 18.71
N LEU A 94 5.33 2.53 18.98
CA LEU A 94 6.22 1.72 19.82
C LEU A 94 5.70 1.59 21.24
#